data_AF-A0A292Z4Q7-F1
#
_entry.id   AF-A0A292Z4Q7-F1
#
_cell.length_a   1.000
_cell.length_b   1.000
_cell.length_c   1.000
_cell.angle_alpha   90.00
_cell.angle_beta   90.00
_cell.angle_gamma   90.00
#
_symmetry.space_group_name_H-M   'P 1'
#
loop_
_entity.id
_entity.type
_entity.pdbx_description
1 polymer ?
#
loop_
_entity_poly.entity_id
_entity_poly.type
_entity_poly.pdbx_seq_one_letter_code
_entity_poly.pdbx_strand_id
1 'polypeptide(L)' 'MRTASGATAVQIAESVQGRRRIVAHVGSAHTEAYLVLQRQSRRVVRG' A
#
# COMPACT_ATOMS: atom_id res chain seq x y z
N MET A 1 1.61 -8.45 4.33
CA MET A 1 2.20 -8.78 5.64
C MET A 1 1.31 -8.19 6.72
N ARG A 2 0.94 -8.97 7.75
CA ARG A 2 0.24 -8.48 8.94
C ARG A 2 1.22 -8.43 10.11
N THR A 3 1.20 -7.34 10.87
CA THR A 3 2.00 -7.14 12.09
C THR A 3 1.35 -7.84 13.28
N ALA A 4 2.10 -8.02 14.38
CA ALA A 4 1.60 -8.64 15.60
C ALA A 4 0.39 -7.91 16.22
N SER A 5 0.24 -6.60 15.96
CA SER A 5 -0.92 -5.79 16.39
C SER A 5 -2.12 -5.88 15.44
N GLY A 6 -2.08 -6.74 14.42
CA GLY A 6 -3.14 -6.91 13.43
C GLY A 6 -3.12 -5.88 12.29
N ALA A 7 -2.17 -4.95 12.29
CA ALA A 7 -2.04 -3.96 11.22
C ALA A 7 -1.48 -4.57 9.94
N THR A 8 -1.99 -4.16 8.78
CA THR A 8 -1.47 -4.51 7.46
C THR A 8 -0.51 -3.44 6.97
N ALA A 9 0.74 -3.79 6.69
CA ALA A 9 1.70 -2.84 6.13
C ALA A 9 1.35 -2.47 4.68
N VAL A 10 1.43 -1.18 4.36
CA VAL A 10 1.17 -0.62 3.02
C VAL A 10 2.48 -0.09 2.43
N GLN A 11 2.76 -0.50 1.19
CA GLN A 11 3.99 -0.17 0.47
C GLN A 11 3.69 0.21 -0.98
N ILE A 12 4.55 1.04 -1.56
CA ILE A 12 4.58 1.33 -2.99
C ILE A 12 5.61 0.39 -3.62
N ALA A 13 5.19 -0.29 -4.67
CA ALA A 13 6.08 -1.07 -5.51
C ALA A 13 6.08 -0.53 -6.94
N GLU A 14 7.25 -0.51 -7.55
CA GLU A 14 7.45 -0.30 -8.97
C GLU A 14 7.74 -1.63 -9.66
N SER A 15 7.42 -1.71 -10.95
CA SER A 15 7.81 -2.80 -11.82
C SER A 15 8.66 -2.23 -12.95
N VAL A 16 9.96 -2.55 -12.97
CA VAL A 16 10.92 -2.08 -13.97
C VAL A 16 11.57 -3.30 -14.60
N GLN A 17 11.53 -3.40 -15.93
CA GLN A 17 12.10 -4.52 -16.70
C GLN A 17 11.67 -5.90 -16.16
N GLY A 18 10.40 -6.05 -15.82
CA GLY A 18 9.85 -7.31 -15.29
C GLY A 18 10.24 -7.63 -13.84
N ARG A 19 11.05 -6.79 -13.19
CA ARG A 19 11.40 -6.93 -11.77
C ARG A 19 10.57 -5.99 -10.91
N ARG A 20 10.06 -6.54 -9.80
CA ARG A 20 9.30 -5.78 -8.82
C ARG A 20 10.20 -5.31 -7.70
N ARG A 21 10.13 -4.02 -7.36
CA ARG A 21 10.89 -3.40 -6.28
C ARG A 21 9.97 -2.58 -5.39
N ILE A 22 10.15 -2.68 -4.07
CA ILE A 22 9.48 -1.79 -3.11
C ILE A 22 10.28 -0.49 -3.05
N VAL A 23 9.61 0.64 -3.24
CA VAL A 23 10.25 1.98 -3.32
C VAL A 23 9.88 2.90 -2.17
N ALA A 24 8.76 2.64 -1.48
CA ALA A 24 8.36 3.42 -0.32
C ALA A 24 7.47 2.60 0.63
N HIS A 25 7.57 2.92 1.92
CA HIS A 25 6.63 2.51 2.94
C HIS A 25 5.71 3.68 3.28
N VAL A 26 4.40 3.46 3.25
CA VAL A 26 3.39 4.53 3.39
C VAL A 26 2.68 4.48 4.74
N GLY A 27 2.78 3.36 5.47
CA GLY A 27 2.20 3.19 6.80
C GLY A 27 1.51 1.84 6.98
N SER A 28 0.64 1.74 7.99
CA SER A 28 -0.10 0.53 8.34
C SER A 28 -1.61 0.78 8.42
N ALA A 29 -2.39 -0.18 7.93
CA ALA A 29 -3.85 -0.17 7.99
C ALA A 29 -4.35 -1.15 9.05
N HIS A 30 -5.13 -0.66 10.01
CA HIS A 30 -5.69 -1.48 11.08
C HIS A 30 -7.09 -2.02 10.77
N THR A 31 -7.71 -1.55 9.68
CA THR A 31 -9.04 -2.01 9.24
C THR A 31 -9.07 -2.15 7.72
N GLU A 32 -9.94 -3.04 7.23
CA GLU A 32 -10.16 -3.23 5.79
C GLU A 32 -10.73 -1.96 5.12
N ALA A 33 -11.57 -1.19 5.84
CA ALA A 33 -12.09 0.09 5.36
C ALA A 33 -10.95 1.10 5.09
N TYR A 34 -9.94 1.17 5.96
CA TYR A 34 -8.79 2.03 5.75
C TYR A 34 -7.93 1.58 4.56
N LEU A 35 -7.81 0.26 4.32
CA LEU A 35 -7.16 -0.27 3.12
C LEU A 35 -7.89 0.12 1.83
N VAL A 36 -9.23 0.13 1.82
CA VAL A 36 -10.03 0.57 0.66
C VAL A 36 -9.79 2.06 0.37
N LEU A 37 -9.87 2.91 1.39
CA LEU A 37 -9.62 4.35 1.24
C LEU A 37 -8.23 4.61 0.64
N GLN A 38 -7.19 3.96 1.16
CA GLN A 38 -5.84 4.12 0.66
C GLN A 38 -5.69 3.65 -0.81
N ARG A 39 -6.37 2.57 -1.19
CA ARG A 39 -6.41 2.11 -2.60
C ARG A 39 -7.12 3.12 -3.51
N GLN A 40 -8.19 3.76 -3.03
CA GLN A 40 -8.95 4.76 -3.78
C GLN A 40 -8.17 6.07 -3.95
N SER A 41 -7.43 6.52 -2.94
CA SER A 41 -6.58 7.72 -3.06
C SER A 41 -5.56 7.61 -4.20
N ARG A 42 -5.04 6.40 -4.47
CA ARG A 42 -4.14 6.16 -5.62
C ARG A 42 -4.80 6.36 -6.99
N ARG A 43 -6.14 6.27 -7.07
CA ARG A 43 -6.89 6.49 -8.32
C ARG A 43 -7.11 7.99 -8.60
N VAL A 44 -7.12 8.82 -7.57
CA VAL A 44 -7.39 10.27 -7.67
C VAL A 44 -6.13 11.07 -8.03
N VAL A 45 -4.93 10.57 -7.71
CA VAL A 45 -3.64 11.23 -8.05
C VAL A 45 -3.20 10.96 -9.52
N ARG A 46 -4.09 10.39 -10.35
CA ARG A 46 -3.90 10.25 -11.81
C ARG A 46 -4.97 11.04 -12.58
N GLY A 47 -5.13 12.31 -12.21
CA GLY A 47 -5.80 13.35 -12.99
C GLY A 47 -4.80 14.45 -13.29
#